data_AF-A0A0T7GIA4-F1
#
_entry.id   AF-A0A0T7GIA4-F1
#
_cell.length_a   1.000
_cell.length_b   1.000
_cell.length_c   1.000
_cell.angle_alpha   90.00
_cell.angle_beta   90.00
_cell.angle_gamma   90.00
#
_symmetry.space_group_name_H-M   'P 1'
#
loop_
_entity.id
_entity.type
_entity.pdbx_description
1 polymer ?
#
loop_
_entity_poly.entity_id
_entity_poly.type
_entity_poly.pdbx_seq_one_letter_code
_entity_poly.pdbx_strand_id
1 'polypeptide(L)'
;MVRTSTRTERPALAPAVAWIEELAARGDGLYGRVNWLQPGLDVLTAKSHRYISPALKTDEKGRAVWLHSAALVAAPGISMPAVAAADPNRKEETDMNIAEILRALGLPAEATADDSLKEIERLRAGESDRNKALLAANDALQTMAAGLASETTTLNAERRQTKVERAIESGKLIPAHRNVALTLLSVSESAFDTFCASMEGSIKHLFKPAFTDEMLSAHNLKHLDRPIALSTEAAKVAHTLGIKRESLDEESRR
;
A
#
# COMPACT_ATOMS: atom_id res chain seq x y z
N MET A 1 -12.81 -23.02 28.76
CA MET A 1 -12.79 -22.49 30.14
C MET A 1 -13.19 -23.63 31.07
N VAL A 2 -12.22 -24.28 31.73
CA VAL A 2 -12.46 -25.40 32.64
C VAL A 2 -11.72 -25.09 33.93
N ARG A 3 -12.47 -24.97 35.03
CA ARG A 3 -11.98 -24.79 36.39
C ARG A 3 -12.60 -25.88 37.25
N THR A 4 -11.80 -26.85 37.65
CA THR A 4 -12.06 -27.86 38.69
C THR A 4 -10.67 -28.44 39.05
N SER A 5 -10.18 -28.55 40.27
CA SER A 5 -10.82 -28.55 41.58
C SER A 5 -9.83 -28.05 42.63
N THR A 6 -10.31 -27.25 43.56
CA THR A 6 -9.68 -27.06 44.88
C THR A 6 -9.78 -28.36 45.66
N ARG A 7 -8.74 -29.21 45.56
CA ARG A 7 -8.42 -30.13 46.64
C ARG A 7 -7.39 -29.43 47.50
N THR A 8 -7.86 -28.79 48.57
CA THR A 8 -7.01 -28.31 49.67
C THR A 8 -6.46 -29.54 50.39
N GLU A 9 -5.53 -30.23 49.76
CA GLU A 9 -4.63 -31.11 50.50
C GLU A 9 -3.73 -30.16 51.29
N ARG A 10 -3.86 -30.25 52.62
CA ARG A 10 -2.89 -29.75 53.59
C ARG A 10 -1.50 -29.86 52.93
N PRO A 11 -0.72 -28.78 52.77
CA PRO A 11 0.56 -28.88 52.06
C PRO A 11 1.32 -30.01 52.73
N ALA A 12 1.57 -31.08 51.98
CA ALA A 12 2.40 -32.17 52.46
C ALA A 12 3.64 -31.49 53.00
N LEU A 13 3.89 -31.62 54.30
CA LEU A 13 5.03 -31.00 54.96
C LEU A 13 6.23 -31.31 54.08
N ALA A 14 6.81 -30.30 53.42
CA ALA A 14 8.11 -30.46 52.80
C ALA A 14 9.08 -30.45 53.98
N PRO A 15 9.52 -31.60 54.49
CA PRO A 15 10.38 -31.59 55.66
C PRO A 15 11.66 -30.83 55.29
N ALA A 16 12.24 -30.12 56.25
CA ALA A 16 13.55 -29.56 56.04
C ALA A 16 14.50 -30.71 55.66
N VAL A 17 15.17 -30.57 54.51
CA VAL A 17 16.17 -31.55 54.03
C VAL A 17 17.60 -31.10 54.33
N ALA A 18 17.77 -29.84 54.70
CA ALA A 18 19.04 -29.23 55.07
C ALA A 18 18.83 -27.90 55.81
N TRP A 19 19.89 -27.41 56.46
CA TRP A 19 19.96 -26.08 57.06
C TRP A 19 21.10 -25.28 56.43
N ILE A 20 20.84 -24.01 56.08
CA ILE A 20 21.89 -23.08 55.65
C ILE A 20 22.42 -22.42 56.92
N GLU A 21 23.62 -22.80 57.33
CA GLU A 21 24.24 -22.35 58.59
C GLU A 21 24.96 -21.01 58.43
N GLU A 22 25.50 -20.74 57.24
CA GLU A 22 26.23 -19.52 56.93
C GLU A 22 25.88 -19.05 55.53
N LEU A 23 25.80 -17.72 55.32
CA LEU A 23 25.64 -17.09 54.02
C LEU A 23 26.79 -16.09 53.79
N ALA A 24 27.41 -16.16 52.62
CA ALA A 24 28.48 -15.27 52.19
C ALA A 24 28.21 -14.75 50.78
N ALA A 25 28.06 -13.44 50.63
CA ALA A 25 28.03 -12.79 49.33
C ALA A 25 29.46 -12.59 48.82
N ARG A 26 29.75 -13.05 47.61
CA ARG A 26 31.03 -12.90 46.92
C ARG A 26 30.80 -12.20 45.58
N GLY A 27 31.87 -11.75 44.92
CA GLY A 27 31.78 -10.99 43.67
C GLY A 27 31.11 -11.75 42.51
N ASP A 28 31.06 -13.07 42.62
CA ASP A 28 30.53 -14.03 41.63
C ASP A 28 29.20 -14.69 42.06
N GLY A 29 28.70 -14.43 43.27
CA GLY A 29 27.41 -14.99 43.71
C GLY A 29 27.17 -15.03 45.22
N LEU A 30 26.00 -15.53 45.61
CA LEU A 30 25.64 -15.80 47.00
C LEU A 30 25.90 -17.28 47.32
N TYR A 31 26.73 -17.51 48.34
CA TYR A 31 27.13 -18.84 48.77
C TYR A 31 26.57 -19.16 50.14
N GLY A 32 26.15 -20.40 50.36
CA GLY A 32 25.67 -20.88 51.64
C GLY A 32 26.39 -22.14 52.11
N ARG A 33 26.78 -22.21 53.38
CA ARG A 33 27.21 -23.48 54.00
C ARG A 33 25.96 -24.25 54.38
N VAL A 34 25.81 -25.45 53.81
CA VAL A 34 24.63 -26.28 54.01
C VAL A 34 24.99 -27.49 54.86
N ASN A 35 24.26 -27.68 55.95
CA ASN A 35 24.27 -28.89 56.77
C ASN A 35 23.09 -29.77 56.35
N TRP A 36 23.40 -30.91 55.73
CA TRP A 36 22.41 -31.81 55.15
C TRP A 36 21.84 -32.77 56.18
N LEU A 37 20.51 -32.90 56.17
CA LEU A 37 19.81 -33.94 56.92
C LEU A 37 19.77 -35.23 56.10
N GLN A 38 19.62 -36.39 56.75
CA GLN A 38 19.60 -37.68 56.07
C GLN A 38 18.61 -37.75 54.89
N PRO A 39 17.36 -37.25 55.00
CA PRO A 39 16.44 -37.22 53.86
C PRO A 39 16.95 -36.39 52.66
N GLY A 40 17.73 -35.34 52.91
CA GLY A 40 18.35 -34.54 51.85
C GLY A 40 19.48 -35.27 51.13
N LEU A 41 20.32 -35.99 51.88
CA LEU A 41 21.38 -36.83 51.32
C LEU A 41 20.80 -37.94 50.43
N ASP A 42 19.68 -38.54 50.83
CA ASP A 42 19.01 -39.58 50.06
C ASP A 42 18.49 -39.02 48.71
N VAL A 43 17.92 -37.83 48.72
CA VAL A 43 17.42 -37.16 47.50
C VAL A 43 18.57 -36.77 46.56
N LEU A 44 19.68 -36.27 47.11
CA LEU A 44 20.88 -35.94 46.33
C LEU A 44 21.51 -37.19 45.71
N THR A 45 21.59 -38.29 46.47
CA THR A 45 22.12 -39.58 46.01
C THR A 45 21.25 -40.18 44.91
N ALA A 46 19.92 -40.12 45.09
CA ALA A 46 18.94 -40.58 44.10
C ALA A 46 18.88 -39.69 42.86
N LYS A 47 19.50 -38.49 42.89
CA LYS A 47 19.49 -37.51 41.79
C LYS A 47 18.08 -37.12 41.32
N SER A 48 17.06 -37.29 42.18
CA SER A 48 15.67 -36.99 41.85
C SER A 48 15.42 -35.48 41.83
N HIS A 49 16.11 -34.73 42.68
CA HIS A 49 16.05 -33.26 42.75
C HIS A 49 17.48 -32.71 42.73
N ARG A 50 17.92 -32.27 41.54
CA ARG A 50 19.33 -31.92 41.27
C ARG A 50 19.60 -30.41 41.32
N TYR A 51 18.56 -29.60 41.44
CA TYR A 51 18.66 -28.14 41.36
C TYR A 51 18.19 -27.51 42.67
N ILE A 52 18.71 -26.32 42.98
CA ILE A 52 18.21 -25.50 44.07
C ILE A 52 17.36 -24.37 43.48
N SER A 53 16.18 -24.17 44.04
CA SER A 53 15.30 -23.04 43.72
C SER A 53 15.18 -22.13 44.96
N PRO A 54 15.80 -20.95 44.96
CA PRO A 54 15.68 -20.00 46.06
C PRO A 54 14.35 -19.24 46.00
N ALA A 55 13.75 -18.99 47.16
CA ALA A 55 12.63 -18.08 47.33
C ALA A 55 13.18 -16.70 47.69
N LEU A 56 13.36 -15.86 46.66
CA LEU A 56 13.92 -14.52 46.78
C LEU A 56 12.82 -13.46 46.82
N LYS A 57 13.04 -12.39 47.59
CA LYS A 57 12.27 -11.14 47.50
C LYS A 57 13.10 -10.11 46.75
N THR A 58 12.51 -9.50 45.73
CA THR A 58 13.16 -8.46 44.90
C THR A 58 12.68 -7.05 45.27
N ASP A 59 13.52 -6.05 45.01
CA ASP A 59 13.12 -4.64 45.02
C ASP A 59 12.40 -4.22 43.72
N GLU A 60 11.96 -2.96 43.65
CA GLU A 60 11.28 -2.38 42.47
C GLU A 60 12.16 -2.36 41.20
N LYS A 61 13.48 -2.53 41.35
CA LYS A 61 14.46 -2.60 40.26
C LYS A 61 14.84 -4.04 39.90
N GLY A 62 14.17 -5.04 40.48
CA GLY A 62 14.40 -6.46 40.22
C GLY A 62 15.62 -7.05 40.93
N ARG A 63 16.26 -6.33 41.86
CA ARG A 63 17.42 -6.84 42.62
C ARG A 63 16.94 -7.69 43.80
N ALA A 64 17.51 -8.88 43.97
CA ALA A 64 17.21 -9.73 45.11
C ALA A 64 17.76 -9.11 46.41
N VAL A 65 16.87 -8.77 47.34
CA VAL A 65 17.21 -8.11 48.61
C VAL A 65 17.12 -9.03 49.81
N TRP A 66 16.46 -10.18 49.68
CA TRP A 66 16.28 -11.12 50.76
C TRP A 66 16.06 -12.55 50.27
N LEU A 67 16.66 -13.53 50.94
CA LEU A 67 16.47 -14.96 50.71
C LEU A 67 15.62 -15.54 51.84
N HIS A 68 14.41 -15.99 51.53
CA HIS A 68 13.52 -16.62 52.52
C HIS A 68 13.98 -18.03 52.85
N SER A 69 14.13 -18.85 51.81
CA SER A 69 14.42 -20.28 51.89
C SER A 69 14.89 -20.77 50.53
N ALA A 70 15.39 -22.00 50.47
CA ALA A 70 15.75 -22.65 49.23
C ALA A 70 15.20 -24.07 49.22
N ALA A 71 14.67 -24.50 48.07
CA ALA A 71 14.10 -25.82 47.87
C ALA A 71 14.94 -26.65 46.91
N LEU A 72 15.07 -27.95 47.16
CA LEU A 72 15.67 -28.88 46.23
C LEU A 72 14.59 -29.33 45.22
N VAL A 73 14.80 -29.05 43.93
CA VAL A 73 13.81 -29.24 42.86
C VAL A 73 14.35 -30.09 41.71
N ALA A 74 13.44 -30.81 41.03
CA ALA A 74 13.76 -31.56 39.81
C ALA A 74 13.89 -30.64 38.58
N ALA A 75 13.13 -29.54 38.55
CA ALA A 75 13.18 -28.52 37.52
C ALA A 75 13.13 -27.12 38.18
N PRO A 76 14.16 -26.28 38.02
CA PRO A 76 14.18 -24.95 38.60
C PRO A 76 13.37 -23.96 37.74
N GLY A 77 12.78 -22.94 38.37
CA GLY A 77 12.09 -21.86 37.67
C GLY A 77 13.02 -20.82 37.02
N ILE A 78 14.31 -20.88 37.34
CA ILE A 78 15.39 -20.01 36.83
C ILE A 78 16.52 -20.92 36.37
N SER A 79 17.17 -20.63 35.24
CA SER A 79 18.34 -21.39 34.78
C SER A 79 19.45 -21.28 35.82
N MET A 80 19.76 -22.38 36.50
CA MET A 80 20.85 -22.48 37.48
C MET A 80 21.58 -23.80 37.27
N PRO A 81 22.90 -23.86 37.52
CA PRO A 81 23.63 -25.12 37.48
C PRO A 81 23.08 -26.09 38.52
N ALA A 82 23.07 -27.38 38.17
CA ALA A 82 22.74 -28.44 39.13
C ALA A 82 23.70 -28.37 40.33
N VAL A 83 23.25 -28.70 41.54
CA VAL A 83 24.05 -28.62 42.78
C VAL A 83 25.38 -29.36 42.65
N ALA A 84 25.38 -30.50 41.97
CA ALA A 84 26.58 -31.31 41.71
C ALA A 84 27.50 -30.78 40.59
N ALA A 85 27.02 -29.82 39.77
CA ALA A 85 27.74 -29.22 38.65
C ALA A 85 27.97 -27.70 38.82
N ALA A 86 27.60 -27.15 39.98
CA ALA A 86 27.83 -25.76 40.34
C ALA A 86 29.32 -25.56 40.63
N ASP A 87 30.09 -25.29 39.59
CA ASP A 87 31.45 -24.79 39.70
C ASP A 87 31.41 -23.26 39.77
N PRO A 88 31.85 -22.63 40.88
CA PRO A 88 31.91 -21.16 41.00
C PRO A 88 32.80 -20.49 39.95
N ASN A 89 33.68 -21.24 39.27
CA ASN A 89 34.54 -20.71 38.21
C ASN A 89 33.95 -20.85 36.80
N ARG A 90 32.76 -21.46 36.65
CA ARG A 90 32.14 -21.65 35.34
C ARG A 90 31.42 -20.37 34.92
N LYS A 91 32.06 -19.58 34.04
CA LYS A 91 31.40 -18.47 33.35
C LYS A 91 30.36 -19.03 32.38
N GLU A 92 29.09 -18.70 32.57
CA GLU A 92 28.06 -18.97 31.56
C GLU A 92 28.35 -18.09 30.34
N GLU A 93 28.41 -18.71 29.16
CA GLU A 93 28.53 -18.04 27.87
C GLU A 93 27.28 -17.19 27.63
N THR A 94 27.31 -15.95 28.11
CA THR A 94 26.36 -14.91 27.72
C THR A 94 26.93 -14.14 26.52
N ASP A 95 27.63 -14.82 25.62
CA ASP A 95 28.00 -14.27 24.33
C ASP A 95 26.78 -14.36 23.40
N MET A 96 25.81 -13.48 23.62
CA MET A 96 25.12 -12.94 22.45
C MET A 96 26.22 -12.28 21.62
N ASN A 97 26.56 -12.86 20.47
CA ASN A 97 27.69 -12.47 19.63
C ASN A 97 27.64 -10.98 19.23
N ILE A 98 28.09 -10.09 20.11
CA ILE A 98 28.24 -8.66 19.86
C ILE A 98 29.13 -8.45 18.61
N ALA A 99 30.12 -9.32 18.42
CA ALA A 99 30.95 -9.35 17.23
C ALA A 99 30.15 -9.57 15.93
N GLU A 100 29.12 -10.43 15.94
CA GLU A 100 28.27 -10.64 14.76
C GLU A 100 27.34 -9.46 14.50
N ILE A 101 26.85 -8.81 15.56
CA ILE A 101 26.02 -7.59 15.47
C ILE A 101 26.84 -6.42 14.91
N LEU A 102 28.05 -6.19 15.43
CA LEU A 102 28.97 -5.16 14.93
C LEU A 102 29.33 -5.42 13.47
N ARG A 103 29.60 -6.68 13.10
CA ARG A 103 29.83 -7.06 11.70
C ARG A 103 28.61 -6.80 10.81
N ALA A 104 27.41 -7.11 11.27
CA ALA A 104 26.17 -6.84 10.53
C ALA A 104 25.90 -5.33 10.36
N LEU A 105 26.31 -4.52 11.33
CA LEU A 105 26.29 -3.06 11.26
C LEU A 105 27.45 -2.46 10.44
N GLY A 106 28.42 -3.28 10.00
CA GLY A 106 29.62 -2.83 9.28
C GLY A 106 30.63 -2.08 10.17
N LEU A 107 30.54 -2.25 11.49
CA LEU A 107 31.40 -1.61 12.48
C LEU A 107 32.59 -2.52 12.87
N PRO A 108 33.72 -1.94 13.30
CA PRO A 108 34.86 -2.71 13.80
C PRO A 108 34.52 -3.47 15.09
N ALA A 109 35.24 -4.56 15.37
CA ALA A 109 35.00 -5.41 16.55
C ALA A 109 35.20 -4.68 17.89
N GLU A 110 35.97 -3.58 17.89
CA GLU A 110 36.22 -2.71 19.04
C GLU A 110 35.24 -1.53 19.14
N ALA A 111 34.20 -1.49 18.28
CA ALA A 111 33.23 -0.41 18.29
C ALA A 111 32.43 -0.42 19.59
N THR A 112 32.19 0.78 20.12
CA THR A 112 31.47 0.93 21.38
C THR A 112 29.95 0.76 21.17
N ALA A 113 29.23 0.57 22.27
CA ALA A 113 27.77 0.55 22.25
C ALA A 113 27.17 1.88 21.71
N ASP A 114 27.85 3.00 21.95
CA ASP A 114 27.43 4.32 21.46
C ASP A 114 27.60 4.46 19.93
N ASP A 115 28.71 3.92 19.39
CA ASP A 115 28.94 3.88 17.94
C ASP A 115 27.90 3.00 17.22
N SER A 116 27.53 1.89 17.86
CA SER A 116 26.49 0.98 17.36
C SER A 116 25.12 1.66 17.31
N LEU A 117 24.78 2.42 18.36
CA LEU A 117 23.51 3.14 18.41
C LEU A 117 23.44 4.24 17.35
N LYS A 118 24.53 5.01 17.18
CA LYS A 118 24.63 6.04 16.13
C LYS A 118 24.43 5.48 14.73
N GLU A 119 25.04 4.33 14.42
CA GLU A 119 24.89 3.72 13.10
C GLU A 119 23.47 3.19 12.87
N ILE A 120 22.83 2.60 13.89
CA ILE A 120 21.43 2.20 13.83
C ILE A 120 20.51 3.41 13.58
N GLU A 121 20.74 4.53 14.28
CA GLU A 121 19.99 5.76 14.07
C GLU A 121 20.18 6.33 12.66
N ARG A 122 21.41 6.29 12.14
CA ARG A 122 21.73 6.71 10.76
C ARG A 122 20.99 5.85 9.74
N LEU A 123 21.01 4.52 9.89
CA LEU A 123 20.30 3.59 9.02
C LEU A 123 18.79 3.82 9.06
N ARG A 124 18.22 3.98 10.25
CA ARG A 124 16.79 4.28 10.44
C ARG A 124 16.37 5.59 9.80
N ALA A 125 17.19 6.64 9.95
CA ALA A 125 16.94 7.93 9.31
C ALA A 125 16.99 7.79 7.77
N GLY A 126 18.02 7.12 7.24
CA GLY A 126 18.16 6.88 5.80
C GLY A 126 17.01 6.06 5.20
N GLU A 127 16.52 5.05 5.91
CA GLU A 127 15.35 4.26 5.49
C GLU A 127 14.07 5.09 5.49
N SER A 128 13.86 5.92 6.53
CA SER A 128 12.74 6.87 6.59
C SER A 128 12.74 7.83 5.41
N ASP A 129 13.90 8.41 5.08
CA ASP A 129 14.02 9.34 3.96
C ASP A 129 13.86 8.66 2.60
N ARG A 130 14.39 7.44 2.43
CA ARG A 130 14.17 6.64 1.22
C ARG A 130 12.70 6.27 1.04
N ASN A 131 12.01 5.90 2.12
CA ASN A 131 10.59 5.56 2.06
C ASN A 131 9.74 6.79 1.71
N LYS A 132 10.06 7.97 2.25
CA LYS A 132 9.40 9.24 1.86
C LYS A 132 9.65 9.58 0.39
N ALA A 133 10.89 9.44 -0.08
CA ALA A 133 11.24 9.68 -1.48
C ALA A 133 10.52 8.72 -2.43
N LEU A 134 10.42 7.43 -2.04
CA LEU A 134 9.68 6.43 -2.81
C LEU A 134 8.17 6.73 -2.85
N LEU A 135 7.59 7.19 -1.73
CA LEU A 135 6.20 7.59 -1.68
C LEU A 135 5.93 8.79 -2.60
N ALA A 136 6.76 9.83 -2.52
CA ALA A 136 6.66 10.99 -3.41
C ALA A 136 6.82 10.62 -4.90
N ALA A 137 7.72 9.69 -5.22
CA ALA A 137 7.88 9.19 -6.58
C ALA A 137 6.64 8.43 -7.07
N ASN A 138 6.02 7.61 -6.21
CA ASN A 138 4.77 6.92 -6.54
C ASN A 138 3.62 7.91 -6.80
N ASP A 139 3.48 8.94 -5.96
CA ASP A 139 2.44 9.98 -6.13
C ASP A 139 2.64 10.75 -7.45
N ALA A 140 3.89 11.05 -7.80
CA ALA A 140 4.22 11.69 -9.08
C ALA A 140 3.87 10.78 -10.28
N LEU A 141 4.21 9.49 -10.21
CA LEU A 141 3.85 8.52 -11.25
C LEU A 141 2.34 8.35 -11.41
N GLN A 142 1.58 8.32 -10.31
CA GLN A 142 0.13 8.27 -10.36
C GLN A 142 -0.47 9.53 -11.00
N THR A 143 0.05 10.70 -10.65
CA THR A 143 -0.37 11.98 -11.24
C THR A 143 -0.10 12.02 -12.75
N MET A 144 1.08 11.58 -13.17
CA MET A 144 1.42 11.48 -14.59
C MET A 144 0.54 10.47 -15.34
N ALA A 145 0.29 9.31 -14.74
CA ALA A 145 -0.58 8.29 -15.34
C ALA A 145 -2.03 8.78 -15.49
N ALA A 146 -2.55 9.50 -14.48
CA ALA A 146 -3.86 10.14 -14.55
C ALA A 146 -3.91 11.22 -15.64
N GLY A 147 -2.86 12.04 -15.75
CA GLY A 147 -2.72 13.03 -16.82
C GLY A 147 -2.74 12.40 -18.22
N LEU A 148 -1.93 11.36 -18.44
CA LEU A 148 -1.85 10.64 -19.71
C LEU A 148 -3.18 9.93 -20.06
N ALA A 149 -3.86 9.35 -19.06
CA ALA A 149 -5.18 8.75 -19.24
C ALA A 149 -6.22 9.81 -19.66
N SER A 150 -6.22 10.98 -19.01
CA SER A 150 -7.08 12.10 -19.40
C SER A 150 -6.79 12.55 -20.82
N GLU A 151 -5.53 12.76 -21.18
CA GLU A 151 -5.11 13.21 -22.51
C GLU A 151 -5.51 12.20 -23.60
N THR A 152 -5.29 10.90 -23.37
CA THR A 152 -5.73 9.86 -24.30
C THR A 152 -7.25 9.79 -24.44
N THR A 153 -8.03 10.02 -23.38
CA THR A 153 -9.50 10.09 -23.50
C THR A 153 -9.94 11.27 -24.35
N THR A 154 -9.32 12.45 -24.18
CA THR A 154 -9.60 13.65 -24.98
C THR A 154 -9.24 13.45 -26.45
N LEU A 155 -8.01 13.01 -26.73
CA LEU A 155 -7.55 12.74 -28.10
C LEU A 155 -8.42 11.69 -28.80
N ASN A 156 -8.83 10.64 -28.09
CA ASN A 156 -9.72 9.64 -28.66
C ASN A 156 -11.13 10.20 -28.91
N ALA A 157 -11.65 11.07 -28.05
CA ALA A 157 -12.93 11.75 -28.27
C ALA A 157 -12.88 12.68 -29.48
N GLU A 158 -11.83 13.48 -29.60
CA GLU A 158 -11.60 14.37 -30.75
C GLU A 158 -11.47 13.58 -32.06
N ARG A 159 -10.65 12.52 -32.07
CA ARG A 159 -10.51 11.64 -33.25
C ARG A 159 -11.83 11.04 -33.69
N ARG A 160 -12.66 10.58 -32.73
CA ARG A 160 -14.02 10.07 -33.04
C ARG A 160 -14.89 11.16 -33.64
N GLN A 161 -14.89 12.36 -33.05
CA GLN A 161 -15.67 13.50 -33.55
C GLN A 161 -15.27 13.86 -34.99
N THR A 162 -13.98 13.97 -35.27
CA THR A 162 -13.47 14.25 -36.63
C THR A 162 -13.87 13.16 -37.62
N LYS A 163 -13.85 11.88 -37.21
CA LYS A 163 -14.28 10.77 -38.09
C LYS A 163 -15.77 10.85 -38.42
N VAL A 164 -16.62 11.20 -37.45
CA VAL A 164 -18.06 11.40 -37.67
C VAL A 164 -18.32 12.61 -38.56
N GLU A 165 -17.65 13.74 -38.33
CA GLU A 165 -17.81 14.94 -39.16
C GLU A 165 -17.47 14.65 -40.62
N ARG A 166 -16.32 14.01 -40.87
CA ARG A 166 -15.92 13.62 -42.23
C ARG A 166 -16.95 12.70 -42.90
N ALA A 167 -17.58 11.80 -42.15
CA ALA A 167 -18.62 10.93 -42.67
C ALA A 167 -19.90 11.70 -43.03
N ILE A 168 -20.26 12.73 -42.26
CA ILE A 168 -21.37 13.64 -42.57
C ILE A 168 -21.06 14.49 -43.81
N GLU A 169 -19.88 15.10 -43.87
CA GLU A 169 -19.42 15.89 -45.02
C GLU A 169 -19.40 15.06 -46.31
N SER A 170 -18.99 13.79 -46.22
CA SER A 170 -18.99 12.87 -47.37
C SER A 170 -20.37 12.35 -47.79
N GLY A 171 -21.44 12.72 -47.08
CA GLY A 171 -22.81 12.27 -47.37
C GLY A 171 -23.11 10.82 -46.98
N LYS A 172 -22.21 10.15 -46.25
CA LYS A 172 -22.41 8.78 -45.73
C LYS A 172 -23.28 8.73 -44.49
N LEU A 173 -23.38 9.85 -43.79
CA LEU A 173 -24.24 10.06 -42.63
C LEU A 173 -24.98 11.39 -42.74
N ILE A 174 -26.13 11.49 -42.07
CA ILE A 174 -26.81 12.77 -41.84
C ILE A 174 -26.51 13.26 -40.41
N PRO A 175 -26.63 14.57 -40.13
CA PRO A 175 -26.37 15.13 -38.80
C PRO A 175 -27.18 14.46 -37.68
N ALA A 176 -28.39 13.96 -37.97
CA ALA A 176 -29.23 13.25 -37.00
C ALA A 176 -28.59 11.95 -36.46
N HIS A 177 -27.69 11.32 -37.21
CA HIS A 177 -27.03 10.07 -36.81
C HIS A 177 -25.76 10.29 -35.98
N ARG A 178 -25.34 11.54 -35.74
CA ARG A 178 -24.07 11.87 -35.06
C ARG A 178 -23.93 11.16 -33.71
N ASN A 179 -24.97 11.17 -32.87
CA ASN A 179 -24.89 10.59 -31.53
C ASN A 179 -24.76 9.06 -31.56
N VAL A 180 -25.48 8.40 -32.47
CA VAL A 180 -25.39 6.95 -32.69
C VAL A 180 -24.00 6.58 -33.20
N ALA A 181 -23.46 7.34 -34.16
CA ALA A 181 -22.13 7.14 -34.71
C ALA A 181 -21.02 7.29 -33.65
N LEU A 182 -21.11 8.31 -32.78
CA LEU A 182 -20.17 8.49 -31.67
C LEU A 182 -20.22 7.35 -30.66
N THR A 183 -21.42 6.84 -30.38
CA THR A 183 -21.63 5.70 -29.49
C THR A 183 -21.06 4.42 -30.09
N LEU A 184 -21.23 4.19 -31.39
CA LEU A 184 -20.64 3.03 -32.04
C LEU A 184 -19.11 3.09 -32.04
N LEU A 185 -18.53 4.26 -32.33
CA LEU A 185 -17.08 4.46 -32.29
C LEU A 185 -16.46 4.34 -30.89
N SER A 186 -17.24 4.52 -29.82
CA SER A 186 -16.75 4.25 -28.46
C SER A 186 -16.67 2.76 -28.14
N VAL A 187 -17.45 1.93 -28.84
CA VAL A 187 -17.51 0.47 -28.66
C VAL A 187 -16.60 -0.25 -29.66
N SER A 188 -16.74 0.02 -30.96
CA SER A 188 -15.86 -0.55 -31.98
C SER A 188 -15.88 0.24 -33.29
N GLU A 189 -14.72 0.31 -33.94
CA GLU A 189 -14.59 0.98 -35.24
C GLU A 189 -15.31 0.22 -36.37
N SER A 190 -15.28 -1.12 -36.32
CA SER A 190 -15.95 -1.98 -37.31
C SER A 190 -17.48 -1.87 -37.29
N ALA A 191 -18.10 -1.65 -36.12
CA ALA A 191 -19.54 -1.45 -36.02
C ALA A 191 -19.96 -0.11 -36.64
N PHE A 192 -19.12 0.93 -36.48
CA PHE A 192 -19.33 2.20 -37.17
C PHE A 192 -19.23 2.07 -38.69
N ASP A 193 -18.25 1.33 -39.20
CA ASP A 193 -18.09 1.14 -40.66
C ASP A 193 -19.28 0.36 -41.25
N THR A 194 -19.74 -0.68 -40.55
CA THR A 194 -20.95 -1.44 -40.91
C THR A 194 -22.19 -0.55 -40.92
N PHE A 195 -22.34 0.31 -39.90
CA PHE A 195 -23.43 1.29 -39.82
C PHE A 195 -23.38 2.28 -40.99
N CYS A 196 -22.21 2.85 -41.29
CA CYS A 196 -22.04 3.77 -42.43
C CYS A 196 -22.46 3.10 -43.75
N ALA A 197 -22.03 1.87 -43.99
CA ALA A 197 -22.38 1.14 -45.22
C ALA A 197 -23.90 0.90 -45.36
N SER A 198 -24.59 0.57 -44.26
CA SER A 198 -26.04 0.39 -44.25
C SER A 198 -26.79 1.71 -44.50
N MET A 199 -26.30 2.82 -43.93
CA MET A 199 -26.96 4.11 -44.05
C MET A 199 -26.74 4.75 -45.41
N GLU A 200 -25.54 4.66 -45.98
CA GLU A 200 -25.17 5.26 -47.27
C GLU A 200 -26.16 4.87 -48.39
N GLY A 201 -26.55 3.60 -48.48
CA GLY A 201 -27.55 3.15 -49.46
C GLY A 201 -28.95 3.71 -49.21
N SER A 202 -29.33 3.85 -47.93
CA SER A 202 -30.66 4.28 -47.51
C SER A 202 -30.87 5.79 -47.67
N ILE A 203 -29.83 6.60 -47.44
CA ILE A 203 -29.94 8.07 -47.40
C ILE A 203 -29.52 8.75 -48.72
N LYS A 204 -28.97 8.01 -49.69
CA LYS A 204 -28.46 8.54 -50.97
C LYS A 204 -29.44 9.45 -51.71
N HIS A 205 -30.75 9.22 -51.56
CA HIS A 205 -31.78 10.00 -52.20
C HIS A 205 -31.99 11.39 -51.56
N LEU A 206 -31.64 11.56 -50.28
CA LEU A 206 -31.75 12.84 -49.55
C LEU A 206 -30.70 13.86 -50.02
N PHE A 207 -29.58 13.37 -50.54
CA PHE A 207 -28.51 14.20 -51.09
C PHE A 207 -28.67 14.49 -52.59
N LYS A 208 -29.75 14.03 -53.22
CA LYS A 208 -30.08 14.44 -54.58
C LYS A 208 -30.65 15.86 -54.53
N PRO A 209 -30.23 16.78 -55.41
CA PRO A 209 -30.79 18.13 -55.45
C PRO A 209 -32.30 18.05 -55.69
N ALA A 210 -33.07 18.81 -54.92
CA ALA A 210 -34.54 18.81 -54.95
C ALA A 210 -35.09 19.24 -56.32
N PHE A 211 -34.31 20.00 -57.08
CA PHE A 211 -34.60 20.39 -58.45
C PHE A 211 -33.46 19.91 -59.34
N THR A 212 -33.81 19.25 -60.44
CA THR A 212 -32.81 18.93 -61.48
C THR A 212 -32.48 20.17 -62.28
N ASP A 213 -31.31 20.18 -62.89
CA ASP A 213 -30.83 21.29 -63.73
C ASP A 213 -31.79 21.57 -64.91
N GLU A 214 -32.45 20.52 -65.42
CA GLU A 214 -33.53 20.62 -66.42
C GLU A 214 -34.79 21.28 -65.86
N MET A 215 -35.22 20.93 -64.64
CA MET A 215 -36.37 21.56 -63.99
C MET A 215 -36.12 23.05 -63.69
N LEU A 216 -34.91 23.40 -63.26
CA LEU A 216 -34.46 24.77 -63.03
C LEU A 216 -34.38 25.56 -64.34
N SER A 217 -33.91 24.92 -65.42
CA SER A 217 -33.87 25.50 -66.77
C SER A 217 -35.27 25.78 -67.31
N ALA A 218 -36.20 24.84 -67.17
CA ALA A 218 -37.56 24.92 -67.74
C ALA A 218 -38.40 26.05 -67.12
N HIS A 219 -38.15 26.40 -65.86
CA HIS A 219 -38.88 27.45 -65.14
C HIS A 219 -38.09 28.77 -65.03
N ASN A 220 -36.96 28.90 -65.73
CA ASN A 220 -36.07 30.07 -65.65
C ASN A 220 -35.56 30.37 -64.22
N LEU A 221 -35.47 29.31 -63.40
CA LEU A 221 -35.13 29.33 -61.98
C LEU A 221 -33.64 29.11 -61.71
N LYS A 222 -32.78 29.10 -62.74
CA LYS A 222 -31.30 28.97 -62.59
C LYS A 222 -30.65 30.01 -61.68
N HIS A 223 -31.36 31.08 -61.35
CA HIS A 223 -30.89 32.09 -60.40
C HIS A 223 -30.97 31.61 -58.94
N LEU A 224 -31.75 30.58 -58.62
CA LEU A 224 -31.82 29.97 -57.27
C LEU A 224 -30.59 29.13 -56.92
N ASP A 225 -29.83 28.70 -57.92
CA ASP A 225 -28.55 28.00 -57.74
C ASP A 225 -27.37 28.96 -57.49
N ARG A 226 -27.62 30.28 -57.56
CA ARG A 226 -26.65 31.29 -57.15
C ARG A 226 -26.90 31.62 -55.69
N PRO A 227 -25.85 31.75 -54.85
CA PRO A 227 -26.03 32.31 -53.51
C PRO A 227 -26.75 33.65 -53.63
N ILE A 228 -27.76 33.86 -52.77
CA ILE A 228 -28.60 35.07 -52.79
C ILE A 228 -27.71 36.27 -52.45
N ALA A 229 -27.10 36.87 -53.46
CA ALA A 229 -26.41 38.14 -53.30
C ALA A 229 -27.47 39.24 -53.18
N LEU A 230 -27.51 39.95 -52.04
CA LEU A 230 -28.38 41.11 -51.88
C LEU A 230 -28.14 42.08 -53.05
N SER A 231 -29.21 42.51 -53.72
CA SER A 231 -29.14 43.61 -54.67
C SER A 231 -28.64 44.88 -53.97
N THR A 232 -28.08 45.81 -54.73
CA THR A 232 -27.53 47.08 -54.21
C THR A 232 -28.56 47.84 -53.36
N GLU A 233 -29.83 47.77 -53.73
CA GLU A 233 -30.97 48.34 -53.01
C GLU A 233 -31.29 47.56 -51.73
N ALA A 234 -31.30 46.23 -51.78
CA ALA A 234 -31.54 45.39 -50.60
C ALA A 234 -30.43 45.56 -49.55
N ALA A 235 -29.18 45.75 -49.97
CA ALA A 235 -28.05 46.02 -49.09
C ALA A 235 -28.16 47.38 -48.37
N LYS A 236 -28.68 48.42 -49.05
CA LYS A 236 -28.95 49.73 -48.44
C LYS A 236 -30.06 49.65 -47.40
N VAL A 237 -31.13 48.89 -47.68
CA VAL A 237 -32.25 48.69 -46.73
C VAL A 237 -31.79 47.92 -45.49
N ALA A 238 -30.99 46.86 -45.66
CA ALA A 238 -30.42 46.10 -44.54
C ALA A 238 -29.55 46.97 -43.62
N HIS A 239 -28.74 47.87 -44.19
CA HIS A 239 -27.95 48.83 -43.42
C HIS A 239 -28.83 49.82 -42.63
N THR A 240 -29.90 50.33 -43.23
CA THR A 240 -30.87 51.23 -42.54
C THR A 240 -31.59 50.53 -41.40
N LEU A 241 -31.83 49.22 -41.51
CA LEU A 241 -32.45 48.40 -40.46
C LEU A 241 -31.46 47.86 -39.41
N GLY A 242 -30.16 48.17 -39.54
CA GLY A 242 -29.12 47.77 -38.58
C GLY A 242 -28.70 46.30 -38.65
N ILE A 243 -29.04 45.59 -39.72
CA ILE A 243 -28.68 44.17 -39.93
C ILE A 243 -27.25 44.12 -40.49
N LYS A 244 -26.33 43.52 -39.74
CA LYS A 244 -24.92 43.38 -40.16
C LYS A 244 -24.80 42.33 -41.27
N ARG A 245 -24.12 42.69 -42.36
CA ARG A 245 -23.94 41.84 -43.56
C ARG A 245 -23.35 40.46 -43.25
N GLU A 246 -22.50 40.39 -42.23
CA GLU A 246 -21.85 39.16 -41.74
C GLU A 246 -22.84 38.13 -41.17
N SER A 247 -23.99 38.55 -40.62
CA SER A 247 -24.97 37.63 -40.04
C SER A 247 -25.86 36.92 -41.08
N LEU A 248 -25.83 37.36 -42.34
CA LEU A 248 -26.66 36.81 -43.41
C LEU A 248 -25.90 35.78 -44.26
N ASP A 249 -24.58 35.90 -44.38
CA ASP A 249 -23.73 34.94 -45.10
C ASP A 249 -23.54 33.62 -44.34
N GLU A 250 -23.73 33.64 -43.02
CA GLU A 250 -23.59 32.48 -42.13
C GLU A 250 -24.83 31.55 -42.18
N GLU A 251 -26.00 32.10 -42.53
CA GLU A 251 -27.26 31.36 -42.64
C GLU A 251 -27.45 30.69 -44.00
N SER A 252 -26.76 31.17 -45.05
CA SER A 252 -26.76 30.54 -46.40
C SER A 252 -25.79 29.35 -46.54
N ARG A 253 -25.03 29.00 -45.50
CA ARG A 253 -24.09 27.86 -45.48
C ARG A 253 -24.57 26.64 -44.67
N ARG A 254 -25.80 26.67 -44.15
CA ARG A 254 -26.47 25.51 -43.53
C ARG A 254 -27.45 24.88 -44.50
#